data_AF-A0A956MZH8-F1
#
_entry.id   AF-A0A956MZH8-F1
#
_cell.length_a   1.000
_cell.length_b   1.000
_cell.length_c   1.000
_cell.angle_alpha   90.00
_cell.angle_beta   90.00
_cell.angle_gamma   90.00
#
_symmetry.space_group_name_H-M   'P 1'
#
loop_
_entity.id
_entity.type
_entity.pdbx_description
1 polymer ?
#
loop_
_entity_poly.entity_id
_entity_poly.type
_entity_poly.pdbx_seq_one_letter_code
_entity_poly.pdbx_strand_id
1 'polypeptide(L)'
;MRFTDLLENYIILKDNDKELYYDIKDNINDYMNMIKEYLSYKLIIKDNFIKLEKVPANPQGFMGIKEFDSIKEYVFFMILLIFLEDKNNEEQFILSNLTEYIKQNYSEEKIDWTKQKNRRCLINVIKFAIDIGII
;
A
#
# COMPACT_ATOMS: atom_id res chain seq x y z
N MET A 1 5.29 0.99 -25.21
CA MET A 1 4.55 1.54 -24.06
C MET A 1 3.53 2.60 -24.49
N ARG A 2 2.29 2.53 -23.99
CA ARG A 2 1.36 3.68 -24.05
C ARG A 2 1.38 4.40 -22.69
N PHE A 3 1.34 5.73 -22.70
CA PHE A 3 1.28 6.51 -21.44
C PHE A 3 0.08 6.13 -20.56
N THR A 4 -1.02 5.69 -21.18
CA THR A 4 -2.23 5.17 -20.50
C THR A 4 -1.91 4.02 -19.55
N ASP A 5 -0.90 3.20 -19.87
CA ASP A 5 -0.56 2.02 -19.07
C ASP A 5 -0.04 2.42 -17.67
N LEU A 6 0.63 3.58 -17.54
CA LEU A 6 1.02 4.15 -16.24
C LEU A 6 -0.15 4.78 -15.48
N LEU A 7 -1.17 5.26 -16.20
CA LEU A 7 -2.33 5.92 -15.60
C LEU A 7 -3.34 4.90 -15.08
N GLU A 8 -3.56 3.82 -15.82
CA GLU A 8 -4.56 2.78 -15.49
C GLU A 8 -4.07 1.87 -14.36
N ASN A 9 -2.76 1.61 -14.28
CA ASN A 9 -2.20 0.76 -13.23
C ASN A 9 -1.90 1.54 -11.94
N TYR A 10 -2.22 0.93 -10.79
CA TYR A 10 -1.83 1.47 -9.48
C TYR A 10 -0.34 1.23 -9.19
N ILE A 11 0.13 0.01 -9.48
CA ILE A 11 1.54 -0.40 -9.42
C ILE A 11 1.78 -1.46 -10.48
N ILE A 12 2.95 -1.44 -11.11
CA ILE A 12 3.34 -2.39 -12.14
C ILE A 12 4.46 -3.24 -11.56
N LEU A 13 4.14 -4.48 -11.21
CA LEU A 13 5.06 -5.43 -10.60
C LEU A 13 5.77 -6.23 -11.69
N LYS A 14 7.09 -6.35 -11.58
CA LYS A 14 7.91 -7.13 -12.51
C LYS A 14 7.51 -8.60 -12.54
N ASP A 15 7.04 -9.15 -11.42
CA ASP A 15 6.67 -10.56 -11.33
C ASP A 15 5.31 -10.87 -11.97
N ASN A 16 4.39 -9.90 -12.00
CA ASN A 16 3.07 -10.06 -12.63
C ASN A 16 3.14 -9.89 -14.14
N ASP A 17 3.86 -8.87 -14.63
CA ASP A 17 3.96 -8.56 -16.05
C ASP A 17 5.36 -8.05 -16.42
N LYS A 18 6.22 -8.99 -16.83
CA LYS A 18 7.61 -8.68 -17.24
C LYS A 18 7.66 -7.88 -18.52
N GLU A 19 6.79 -8.19 -19.49
CA GLU A 19 6.80 -7.53 -20.79
C GLU A 19 6.44 -6.06 -20.63
N LEU A 20 5.35 -5.77 -19.90
CA LEU A 20 4.95 -4.40 -19.60
C LEU A 20 6.00 -3.65 -18.75
N TYR A 21 6.59 -4.31 -17.75
CA TYR A 21 7.63 -3.70 -16.92
C TYR A 21 8.85 -3.24 -17.75
N TYR A 22 9.37 -4.10 -18.63
CA TYR A 22 10.53 -3.76 -19.46
C TYR A 22 10.17 -2.78 -20.57
N ASP A 23 9.02 -2.92 -21.21
CA ASP A 23 8.52 -1.97 -22.21
C ASP A 23 8.38 -0.56 -21.62
N ILE A 24 7.89 -0.44 -20.38
CA ILE A 24 7.84 0.84 -19.68
C ILE A 24 9.25 1.33 -19.36
N LYS A 25 10.10 0.49 -18.76
CA LYS A 25 11.46 0.87 -18.34
C LYS A 25 12.30 1.40 -19.51
N ASP A 26 12.16 0.83 -20.69
CA ASP A 26 12.93 1.21 -21.88
C ASP A 26 12.42 2.51 -22.52
N ASN A 27 11.10 2.75 -22.48
CA ASN A 27 10.46 3.92 -23.11
C ASN A 27 10.17 5.08 -22.14
N ILE A 28 10.42 4.93 -20.83
CA ILE A 28 10.00 5.92 -19.82
C ILE A 28 10.71 7.27 -19.98
N ASN A 29 11.91 7.28 -20.55
CA ASN A 29 12.71 8.50 -20.74
C ASN A 29 11.98 9.53 -21.62
N ASP A 30 11.21 9.06 -22.60
CA ASP A 30 10.44 9.92 -23.50
C ASP A 30 9.30 10.63 -22.76
N TYR A 31 8.71 9.96 -21.77
CA TYR A 31 7.60 10.49 -20.98
C TYR A 31 8.04 11.19 -19.69
N MET A 32 9.27 10.99 -19.23
CA MET A 32 9.75 11.50 -17.94
C MET A 32 9.70 13.03 -17.88
N ASN A 33 10.12 13.70 -18.95
CA ASN A 33 10.05 15.16 -19.07
C ASN A 33 8.59 15.62 -19.04
N MET A 34 7.71 14.96 -19.80
CA MET A 34 6.29 15.31 -19.85
C MET A 34 5.60 15.14 -18.49
N ILE A 35 5.86 14.03 -17.80
CA ILE A 35 5.28 13.72 -16.48
C ILE A 35 5.71 14.77 -15.45
N LYS A 36 6.99 15.16 -15.46
CA LYS A 36 7.54 16.10 -14.50
C LYS A 36 7.09 17.53 -14.79
N GLU A 37 7.14 17.97 -16.04
CA GLU A 37 6.86 19.36 -16.42
C GLU A 37 5.37 19.69 -16.45
N TYR A 38 4.52 18.78 -16.95
CA TYR A 38 3.10 19.07 -17.13
C TYR A 38 2.21 18.51 -16.01
N LEU A 39 2.54 17.34 -15.46
CA LEU A 39 1.67 16.65 -14.50
C LEU A 39 2.13 16.79 -13.05
N SER A 40 3.40 17.14 -12.83
CA SER A 40 4.01 17.20 -11.49
C SER A 40 3.85 15.90 -10.70
N TYR A 41 3.68 14.77 -11.38
CA TYR A 41 3.58 13.45 -10.74
C TYR A 41 4.96 12.88 -10.45
N LYS A 42 5.04 12.10 -9.37
CA LYS A 42 6.27 11.43 -8.98
C LYS A 42 6.28 10.02 -9.55
N LEU A 43 7.27 9.75 -10.40
CA LEU A 43 7.52 8.42 -10.90
C LEU A 43 8.56 7.72 -10.02
N ILE A 44 8.23 6.54 -9.53
CA ILE A 44 9.10 5.68 -8.74
C ILE A 44 9.43 4.44 -9.58
N ILE A 45 10.72 4.26 -9.88
CA ILE A 45 11.24 3.08 -10.57
C ILE A 45 12.12 2.34 -9.57
N LYS A 46 11.77 1.08 -9.30
CA LYS A 46 12.55 0.15 -8.48
C LYS A 46 12.76 -1.14 -9.28
N ASP A 47 13.69 -1.97 -8.84
CA ASP A 47 14.04 -3.21 -9.56
C ASP A 47 12.88 -4.21 -9.66
N ASN A 48 11.92 -4.13 -8.73
CA ASN A 48 10.79 -5.05 -8.66
C ASN A 48 9.46 -4.40 -9.08
N PHE A 49 9.38 -3.07 -9.14
CA PHE A 49 8.14 -2.38 -9.49
C PHE A 49 8.34 -0.99 -10.09
N ILE A 50 7.34 -0.53 -10.84
CA ILE A 50 7.19 0.85 -11.32
C ILE A 50 5.87 1.40 -10.78
N LYS A 51 5.89 2.62 -10.25
CA LYS A 51 4.70 3.30 -9.71
C LYS A 51 4.69 4.76 -10.12
N LEU A 52 3.55 5.22 -10.64
CA LEU A 52 3.28 6.65 -10.87
C LEU A 52 2.38 7.17 -9.74
N GLU A 53 2.91 8.01 -8.87
CA GLU A 53 2.17 8.60 -7.75
C GLU A 53 1.29 9.74 -8.25
N LYS A 54 -0.02 9.44 -8.30
CA LYS A 54 -1.09 10.35 -8.72
C LYS A 54 -1.72 10.97 -7.46
N VAL A 55 -1.04 11.94 -6.85
CA VAL A 55 -1.53 12.59 -5.63
C VAL A 55 -2.44 13.78 -6.00
N PRO A 56 -3.72 13.76 -5.61
CA PRO A 56 -4.65 14.84 -5.88
C PRO A 56 -4.45 15.99 -4.90
N ALA A 57 -4.73 17.22 -5.33
CA ALA A 57 -4.63 18.41 -4.48
C ALA A 57 -5.63 18.39 -3.32
N ASN A 58 -6.82 17.82 -3.54
CA ASN A 58 -7.87 17.69 -2.54
C ASN A 58 -8.25 16.22 -2.36
N PRO A 59 -8.26 15.68 -1.14
CA PRO A 59 -8.70 14.31 -0.90
C PRO A 59 -10.18 14.16 -1.27
N GLN A 60 -10.52 13.04 -1.88
CA GLN A 60 -11.89 12.70 -2.25
C GLN A 60 -12.32 11.44 -1.50
N GLY A 61 -13.62 11.32 -1.19
CA GLY A 61 -14.13 10.19 -0.41
C GLY A 61 -13.86 8.81 -1.02
N PHE A 62 -13.72 8.73 -2.35
CA PHE A 62 -13.39 7.47 -3.02
C PHE A 62 -11.94 7.00 -2.83
N MET A 63 -11.06 7.86 -2.30
CA MET A 63 -9.64 7.57 -2.09
C MET A 63 -9.38 6.84 -0.78
N GLY A 64 -10.38 6.75 0.11
CA GLY A 64 -10.31 5.94 1.31
C GLY A 64 -10.46 4.44 1.02
N ILE A 65 -10.06 3.64 1.99
CA ILE A 65 -10.32 2.20 2.03
C ILE A 65 -11.79 2.02 2.41
N LYS A 66 -12.59 1.48 1.48
CA LYS A 66 -14.05 1.35 1.65
C LYS A 66 -14.42 0.26 2.65
N GLU A 67 -13.52 -0.67 2.87
CA GLU A 67 -13.63 -1.80 3.79
C GLU A 67 -13.45 -1.39 5.25
N PHE A 68 -12.91 -0.19 5.50
CA PHE A 68 -12.69 0.32 6.85
C PHE A 68 -13.86 1.18 7.29
N ASP A 69 -14.51 0.75 8.37
CA ASP A 69 -15.67 1.39 8.99
C ASP A 69 -15.26 2.41 10.06
N SER A 70 -13.98 2.48 10.42
CA SER A 70 -13.49 3.29 11.53
C SER A 70 -12.05 3.78 11.40
N ILE A 71 -11.74 4.91 12.03
CA ILE A 71 -10.37 5.47 12.11
C ILE A 71 -9.41 4.44 12.71
N LYS A 72 -9.87 3.62 13.66
CA LYS A 72 -9.06 2.57 14.31
C LYS A 72 -8.47 1.58 13.30
N GLU A 73 -9.20 1.22 12.25
CA GLU A 73 -8.70 0.30 11.23
C GLU A 73 -7.59 0.93 10.40
N TYR A 74 -7.69 2.22 10.08
CA TYR A 74 -6.59 2.96 9.45
C TYR A 74 -5.34 2.98 10.34
N VAL A 75 -5.50 3.23 11.64
CA VAL A 75 -4.36 3.23 12.58
C VAL A 75 -3.75 1.83 12.70
N PHE A 76 -4.57 0.78 12.78
CA PHE A 76 -4.09 -0.61 12.80
C PHE A 76 -3.35 -0.97 11.51
N PHE A 77 -3.85 -0.53 10.36
CA PHE A 77 -3.18 -0.74 9.08
C PHE A 77 -1.83 0.00 9.03
N MET A 78 -1.75 1.24 9.51
CA MET A 78 -0.48 1.96 9.61
C MET A 78 0.51 1.24 10.52
N ILE A 79 0.07 0.75 11.68
CA ILE A 79 0.93 -0.02 12.59
C ILE A 79 1.38 -1.34 11.94
N LEU A 80 0.51 -2.01 11.17
CA LEU A 80 0.88 -3.19 10.38
C LEU A 80 1.96 -2.85 9.37
N LEU A 81 1.86 -1.74 8.64
CA LEU A 81 2.88 -1.34 7.68
C LEU A 81 4.24 -1.08 8.35
N ILE A 82 4.26 -0.41 9.51
CA ILE A 82 5.49 -0.20 10.28
C ILE A 82 6.04 -1.55 10.77
N PHE A 83 5.18 -2.45 11.24
CA PHE A 83 5.59 -3.79 11.65
C PHE A 83 6.25 -4.60 10.52
N LEU A 84 5.78 -4.43 9.28
CA LEU A 84 6.31 -5.10 8.09
C LEU A 84 7.58 -4.43 7.55
N GLU A 85 7.83 -3.16 7.87
CA GLU A 85 9.05 -2.46 7.43
C GLU A 85 10.33 -3.12 7.94
N ASP A 86 10.28 -3.69 9.15
CA ASP A 86 11.39 -4.42 9.77
C ASP A 86 11.52 -5.88 9.29
N LYS A 87 10.68 -6.31 8.33
CA LYS A 87 10.61 -7.71 7.87
C LYS A 87 11.25 -7.87 6.49
N ASN A 88 11.93 -8.99 6.28
CA ASN A 88 12.44 -9.33 4.96
C ASN A 88 11.30 -9.78 4.04
N ASN A 89 11.53 -9.68 2.72
CA ASN A 89 10.62 -10.25 1.73
C ASN A 89 10.38 -11.74 2.04
N GLU A 90 9.11 -12.16 2.00
CA GLU A 90 8.65 -13.54 2.27
C GLU A 90 8.83 -14.03 3.72
N GLU A 91 9.23 -13.15 4.65
CA GLU A 91 9.31 -13.51 6.07
C GLU A 91 7.90 -13.72 6.65
N GLN A 92 7.60 -14.96 7.03
CA GLN A 92 6.38 -15.26 7.77
C GLN A 92 6.45 -14.67 9.19
N PHE A 93 5.36 -14.04 9.63
CA PHE A 93 5.21 -13.56 10.99
C PHE A 93 4.05 -14.25 11.70
N ILE A 94 4.16 -14.37 13.02
CA ILE A 94 3.11 -14.93 13.86
C ILE A 94 2.12 -13.84 14.22
N LEU A 95 0.82 -14.13 14.11
CA LEU A 95 -0.25 -13.18 14.42
C LEU A 95 -0.16 -12.64 15.86
N SER A 96 0.33 -13.44 16.81
CA SER A 96 0.56 -13.00 18.20
C SER A 96 1.54 -11.82 18.27
N ASN A 97 2.59 -11.84 17.45
CA ASN A 97 3.60 -10.77 17.43
C ASN A 97 2.98 -9.46 16.93
N LEU A 98 2.17 -9.54 15.86
CA LEU A 98 1.43 -8.38 15.36
C LEU A 98 0.44 -7.85 16.42
N THR A 99 -0.29 -8.73 17.10
CA THR A 99 -1.28 -8.31 18.10
C THR A 99 -0.64 -7.63 19.32
N GLU A 100 0.59 -8.03 19.66
CA GLU A 100 1.36 -7.41 20.73
C GLU A 100 1.98 -6.08 20.26
N TYR A 101 2.48 -6.04 19.02
CA TYR A 101 3.01 -4.82 18.42
C TYR A 101 1.94 -3.73 18.31
N ILE A 102 0.70 -4.10 17.92
CA ILE A 102 -0.44 -3.18 17.90
C ILE A 102 -0.77 -2.67 19.30
N LYS A 103 -0.78 -3.54 20.32
CA LYS A 103 -1.02 -3.12 21.71
C LYS A 103 0.01 -2.11 22.21
N GLN A 104 1.26 -2.24 21.80
CA GLN A 104 2.36 -1.37 22.24
C GLN A 104 2.37 -0.03 21.50
N ASN A 105 1.98 0.00 20.22
CA ASN A 105 2.08 1.20 19.37
C ASN A 105 0.76 1.97 19.22
N TYR A 106 -0.38 1.39 19.59
CA TYR A 106 -1.66 2.08 19.55
C TYR A 106 -1.81 3.01 20.77
N SER A 107 -1.83 4.32 20.51
CA SER A 107 -1.71 5.35 21.56
C SER A 107 -3.04 5.83 22.16
N GLU A 108 -4.18 5.65 21.47
CA GLU A 108 -5.46 6.24 21.90
C GLU A 108 -6.08 5.52 23.11
N GLU A 109 -6.02 4.19 23.14
CA GLU A 109 -6.51 3.38 24.26
C GLU A 109 -5.74 2.07 24.39
N LYS A 110 -5.83 1.44 25.57
CA LYS A 110 -5.29 0.08 25.73
C LYS A 110 -6.12 -0.90 24.91
N ILE A 111 -5.47 -1.56 23.95
CA ILE A 111 -6.11 -2.58 23.14
C ILE A 111 -6.36 -3.84 23.96
N ASP A 112 -7.64 -4.09 24.21
CA ASP A 112 -8.14 -5.32 24.81
C ASP A 112 -8.69 -6.25 23.71
N TRP A 113 -7.99 -7.36 23.48
CA TRP A 113 -8.38 -8.36 22.48
C TRP A 113 -9.56 -9.22 22.91
N THR A 114 -10.04 -9.15 24.16
CA THR A 114 -11.29 -9.81 24.57
C THR A 114 -12.52 -9.09 24.01
N LYS A 115 -12.39 -7.81 23.63
CA LYS A 115 -13.43 -7.04 22.94
C LYS A 115 -13.56 -7.45 21.48
N GLN A 116 -14.76 -7.89 21.07
CA GLN A 116 -15.05 -8.29 19.70
C GLN A 116 -14.76 -7.19 18.68
N LYS A 117 -15.03 -5.93 19.02
CA LYS A 117 -14.81 -4.78 18.13
C LYS A 117 -13.35 -4.67 17.70
N ASN A 118 -12.41 -4.78 18.65
CA ASN A 118 -10.97 -4.70 18.36
C ASN A 118 -10.50 -5.86 17.47
N ARG A 119 -10.98 -7.09 17.74
CA ARG A 119 -10.67 -8.25 16.90
C ARG A 119 -11.20 -8.07 15.48
N ARG A 120 -12.43 -7.55 15.33
CA ARG A 120 -13.03 -7.30 14.02
C ARG A 120 -12.22 -6.28 13.20
N CYS A 121 -11.79 -5.18 13.83
CA CYS A 121 -10.91 -4.20 13.18
C CYS A 121 -9.63 -4.87 12.65
N LEU A 122 -8.96 -5.68 13.47
CA LEU A 122 -7.74 -6.38 13.04
C LEU A 122 -8.01 -7.36 11.88
N ILE A 123 -9.12 -8.12 11.93
CA ILE A 123 -9.49 -9.03 10.85
C ILE A 123 -9.73 -8.27 9.54
N ASN A 124 -10.44 -7.13 9.59
CA ASN A 124 -10.70 -6.30 8.41
C ASN A 124 -9.38 -5.78 7.81
N VAL A 125 -8.46 -5.31 8.66
CA VAL A 125 -7.13 -4.84 8.23
C VAL A 125 -6.31 -5.95 7.60
N ILE A 126 -6.29 -7.15 8.19
CA ILE A 126 -5.55 -8.31 7.64
C ILE A 126 -6.14 -8.75 6.31
N LYS A 127 -7.46 -8.86 6.20
CA LYS A 127 -8.13 -9.21 4.94
C LYS A 127 -7.77 -8.21 3.84
N PHE A 128 -7.89 -6.91 4.15
CA PHE A 128 -7.51 -5.87 3.22
C PHE A 128 -6.04 -5.98 2.79
N ALA A 129 -5.12 -6.22 3.72
CA ALA A 129 -3.69 -6.37 3.43
C ALA A 129 -3.38 -7.59 2.53
N ILE A 130 -4.10 -8.70 2.69
CA ILE A 130 -4.02 -9.87 1.81
C ILE A 130 -4.58 -9.53 0.42
N ASP A 131 -5.74 -8.87 0.35
CA ASP A 131 -6.42 -8.55 -0.91
C ASP A 131 -5.57 -7.63 -1.80
N ILE A 132 -4.80 -6.71 -1.20
CA ILE A 132 -3.86 -5.84 -1.91
C ILE A 132 -2.47 -6.46 -2.11
N GLY A 133 -2.20 -7.65 -1.56
CA GLY A 133 -0.95 -8.39 -1.73
C GLY A 133 0.26 -7.83 -0.96
N ILE A 134 0.05 -7.18 0.19
CA ILE A 134 1.15 -6.72 1.07
C ILE A 134 1.64 -7.82 2.02
N ILE A 135 0.77 -8.78 2.38
CA ILE A 135 1.08 -9.94 3.23
C ILE A 135 0.58 -11.24 2.62
#